data_AF-A0A7J6C5I8-F1
#
_entry.id   AF-A0A7J6C5I8-F1
#
_cell.length_a   1.000
_cell.length_b   1.000
_cell.length_c   1.000
_cell.angle_alpha   90.00
_cell.angle_beta   90.00
_cell.angle_gamma   90.00
#
_symmetry.space_group_name_H-M   'P 1'
#
loop_
_entity.id
_entity.type
_entity.pdbx_description
1 polymer ?
#
loop_
_entity_poly.entity_id
_entity_poly.type
_entity_poly.pdbx_seq_one_letter_code
_entity_poly.pdbx_strand_id
1 'polypeptide(L)'
;MALYQCLWSYAGWYNLNNVTEEVKRPEVNLPRALMIAIPMVTILYLLVNVSYLVVMTPTEMISSSAVAVTWGNKVLGGWGWVMSVAAALSAFGSLNGSFFSGGRVCYVAAREGHMPDILAMAHMRRLTPSPALIFNTIIALIVLIPGDFQAIVNYFSFAAWFFYGITVSGLLYLKITKPEIPRTITGKDHGRLPTLPFKPLRVTS
;
A
#
# COMPACT_ATOMS: atom_id res chain seq x y z
N MET A 1 8.78 -12.30 14.73
CA MET A 1 7.35 -11.88 14.62
C MET A 1 7.15 -10.38 14.81
N ALA A 2 7.79 -9.73 15.81
CA ALA A 2 7.64 -8.29 16.05
C ALA A 2 8.01 -7.40 14.83
N LEU A 3 9.12 -7.69 14.14
CA LEU A 3 9.54 -6.91 12.97
C LEU A 3 8.54 -6.98 11.80
N TYR A 4 7.88 -8.12 11.59
CA TYR A 4 6.87 -8.24 10.52
C TYR A 4 5.63 -7.39 10.80
N GLN A 5 5.18 -7.34 12.06
CA GLN A 5 4.07 -6.48 12.45
C GLN A 5 4.42 -5.00 12.37
N CYS A 6 5.63 -4.61 12.80
CA CYS A 6 6.10 -3.24 12.63
C CYS A 6 6.15 -2.84 11.16
N LEU A 7 6.69 -3.71 10.29
CA LEU A 7 6.77 -3.41 8.87
C LEU A 7 5.41 -3.38 8.18
N TRP A 8 4.48 -4.24 8.60
CA TRP A 8 3.10 -4.19 8.14
C TRP A 8 2.46 -2.82 8.44
N SER A 9 2.74 -2.22 9.60
CA SER A 9 2.28 -0.86 9.93
C SER A 9 2.89 0.24 9.06
N TYR A 10 4.00 -0.03 8.37
CA TYR A 10 4.59 0.86 7.36
C TYR A 10 4.28 0.41 5.92
N ALA A 11 3.53 -0.68 5.74
CA ALA A 11 3.14 -1.17 4.42
C ALA A 11 2.15 -0.20 3.76
N GLY A 12 2.31 0.00 2.45
CA GLY A 12 1.50 0.96 1.68
C GLY A 12 2.34 1.87 0.79
N TRP A 13 3.64 1.95 1.03
CA TRP A 13 4.60 2.69 0.20
C TRP A 13 4.57 2.26 -1.28
N TYR A 14 4.20 1.01 -1.59
CA TYR A 14 4.08 0.54 -2.97
C TYR A 14 2.95 1.22 -3.76
N ASN A 15 1.89 1.69 -3.07
CA ASN A 15 0.81 2.44 -3.72
C ASN A 15 1.26 3.83 -4.17
N LEU A 16 2.38 4.35 -3.65
CA LEU A 16 2.96 5.61 -4.13
C LEU A 16 3.26 5.54 -5.63
N ASN A 17 3.64 4.38 -6.16
CA ASN A 17 3.89 4.21 -7.60
C ASN A 17 2.69 4.60 -8.46
N ASN A 18 1.47 4.31 -8.01
CA ASN A 18 0.25 4.69 -8.73
C ASN A 18 0.01 6.21 -8.72
N VAL A 19 0.47 6.91 -7.67
CA VAL A 19 0.34 8.37 -7.53
C VAL A 19 1.50 9.09 -8.20
N THR A 20 2.66 8.43 -8.35
CA THR A 20 3.82 8.97 -9.07
C THR A 20 3.47 9.36 -10.50
N GLU A 21 2.54 8.66 -11.15
CA GLU A 21 2.05 9.00 -12.50
C GLU A 21 1.22 10.31 -12.54
N GLU A 22 0.63 10.71 -11.41
CA GLU A 22 -0.21 11.90 -11.29
C GLU A 22 0.55 13.12 -10.71
N VAL A 23 1.76 12.90 -10.17
CA VAL A 23 2.59 13.94 -9.57
C VAL A 23 3.37 14.72 -10.63
N LYS A 24 3.24 16.06 -10.61
CA LYS A 24 4.10 16.93 -11.44
C LYS A 24 5.56 16.79 -11.00
N ARG A 25 6.46 16.47 -11.94
CA ARG A 25 7.93 16.30 -11.72
C ARG A 25 8.26 15.27 -10.61
N PRO A 26 7.95 13.98 -10.83
CA PRO A 26 8.11 12.95 -9.82
C PRO A 26 9.57 12.79 -9.36
N GLU A 27 10.55 12.98 -10.25
CA GLU A 27 11.99 12.82 -9.95
C GLU A 27 12.50 13.66 -8.78
N VAL A 28 11.92 14.84 -8.58
CA VAL A 28 12.35 15.77 -7.52
C VAL A 28 11.33 15.80 -6.37
N ASN A 29 10.04 15.75 -6.70
CA ASN A 29 8.99 15.89 -5.71
C ASN A 29 8.75 14.60 -4.92
N LEU A 30 8.92 13.43 -5.52
CA LEU A 30 8.76 12.14 -4.85
C LEU A 30 9.81 11.93 -3.75
N PRO A 31 11.14 12.10 -3.98
CA PRO A 31 12.12 11.95 -2.90
C PRO A 31 11.96 13.02 -1.83
N ARG A 32 11.59 14.26 -2.18
CA ARG A 32 11.32 15.33 -1.18
C ARG A 32 10.12 15.01 -0.32
N ALA A 33 9.02 14.55 -0.92
CA ALA A 33 7.84 14.12 -0.18
C ALA A 33 8.16 12.96 0.77
N LEU A 34 8.94 11.97 0.32
CA LEU A 34 9.40 10.86 1.16
C LEU A 34 10.26 11.34 2.34
N MET A 35 11.20 12.26 2.12
CA MET A 35 12.03 12.81 3.19
C MET A 35 11.24 13.54 4.28
N ILE A 36 10.06 14.08 3.96
CA ILE A 36 9.19 14.74 4.94
C ILE A 36 8.22 13.74 5.57
N ALA A 37 7.61 12.88 4.77
CA ALA A 37 6.59 11.94 5.21
C ALA A 37 7.15 10.87 6.15
N ILE A 38 8.33 10.30 5.86
CA ILE A 38 8.94 9.25 6.69
C ILE A 38 9.16 9.74 8.14
N PRO A 39 9.92 10.82 8.41
CA PRO A 39 10.14 11.27 9.78
C PRO A 39 8.85 11.74 10.46
N MET A 40 7.93 12.36 9.73
CA MET A 40 6.63 12.76 10.27
C MET A 40 5.85 11.55 10.80
N VAL A 41 5.72 10.49 9.99
CA VAL A 41 5.01 9.26 10.39
C VAL A 41 5.74 8.57 11.55
N THR A 42 7.08 8.52 11.53
CA THR A 42 7.87 7.96 12.63
C THR A 42 7.61 8.70 13.95
N ILE A 43 7.62 10.04 13.94
CA ILE A 43 7.33 10.84 15.13
C ILE A 43 5.91 10.59 15.64
N LEU A 44 4.92 10.58 14.74
CA LEU A 44 3.54 10.29 15.12
C LEU A 44 3.38 8.90 15.74
N TYR A 45 4.03 7.88 15.17
CA TYR A 45 4.00 6.53 15.72
C TYR A 45 4.65 6.47 17.11
N LEU A 46 5.77 7.16 17.32
CA LEU A 46 6.39 7.25 18.64
C LEU A 46 5.49 7.94 19.66
N LEU A 47 4.89 9.07 19.28
CA LEU A 47 3.97 9.81 20.16
C LEU A 47 2.75 8.98 20.57
N VAL A 48 2.17 8.21 19.65
CA VAL A 48 1.05 7.30 19.94
C VAL A 48 1.47 6.20 20.92
N ASN A 49 2.65 5.59 20.71
CA ASN A 49 3.16 4.57 21.63
C ASN A 49 3.42 5.15 23.03
N VAL A 50 3.98 6.36 23.12
CA VAL A 50 4.16 7.06 24.40
C VAL A 50 2.81 7.32 25.08
N SER A 51 1.81 7.79 24.32
CA SER A 51 0.45 8.03 24.83
C SER A 51 -0.18 6.76 25.44
N TYR A 52 -0.01 5.60 24.78
CA TYR A 52 -0.51 4.33 25.30
C TYR A 52 0.16 3.92 26.61
N LEU A 53 1.49 4.06 26.70
CA LEU A 53 2.25 3.69 27.89
C LEU A 53 1.98 4.60 29.10
N VAL A 54 1.55 5.85 28.89
CA VAL A 54 1.17 6.77 29.97
C VAL A 54 -0.19 6.40 30.58
N VAL A 55 -1.11 5.86 29.79
CA VAL A 55 -2.51 5.62 30.20
C VAL A 55 -2.76 4.18 30.63
N MET A 56 -2.01 3.21 30.09
CA MET A 56 -2.27 1.78 30.29
C MET A 56 -1.03 1.05 30.77
N THR A 57 -1.23 0.00 31.59
CA THR A 57 -0.13 -0.90 31.96
C THR A 57 0.16 -1.90 30.82
N PRO A 58 1.38 -2.43 30.72
CA PRO A 58 1.74 -3.38 29.65
C PRO A 58 0.85 -4.62 29.62
N THR A 59 0.35 -5.07 30.77
CA THR A 59 -0.55 -6.22 30.89
C THR A 59 -1.93 -5.95 30.30
N GLU A 60 -2.48 -4.74 30.47
CA GLU A 60 -3.74 -4.33 29.85
C GLU A 60 -3.64 -4.15 28.33
N MET A 61 -2.45 -3.76 27.85
CA MET A 61 -2.19 -3.59 26.42
C MET A 61 -2.14 -4.94 25.69
N ILE A 62 -1.57 -5.96 26.33
CA ILE A 62 -1.46 -7.32 25.75
C ILE A 62 -2.81 -8.05 25.80
N SER A 63 -3.65 -7.79 26.81
CA SER A 63 -4.97 -8.41 26.93
C SER A 63 -6.04 -7.77 26.03
N SER A 64 -5.81 -6.54 25.56
CA SER A 64 -6.75 -5.80 24.70
C SER A 64 -6.51 -6.11 23.22
N SER A 65 -7.53 -6.63 22.53
CA SER A 65 -7.50 -6.81 21.07
C SER A 65 -7.51 -5.48 20.30
N ALA A 66 -8.02 -4.40 20.90
CA ALA A 66 -8.13 -3.07 20.29
C ALA A 66 -7.61 -1.98 21.24
N VAL A 67 -6.28 -1.87 21.35
CA VAL A 67 -5.58 -0.93 22.27
C VAL A 67 -6.07 0.52 22.12
N ALA A 68 -6.33 0.99 20.89
CA ALA A 68 -6.81 2.35 20.63
C ALA A 68 -8.19 2.63 21.23
N VAL A 69 -9.09 1.63 21.23
CA VAL A 69 -10.44 1.76 21.80
C VAL A 69 -10.38 1.71 23.31
N THR A 70 -9.55 0.82 23.89
CA THR A 70 -9.34 0.77 25.34
C THR A 70 -8.75 2.08 25.87
N TRP A 71 -7.79 2.67 25.14
CA TRP A 71 -7.26 4.00 25.42
C TRP A 71 -8.36 5.07 25.34
N GLY A 72 -9.18 5.06 24.27
CA GLY A 72 -10.29 6.00 24.08
C GLY A 72 -11.31 5.95 25.23
N ASN A 73 -11.69 4.76 25.70
CA ASN A 73 -12.61 4.61 26.81
C ASN A 73 -12.03 5.12 28.14
N LYS A 74 -10.71 5.00 28.35
CA LYS A 74 -10.04 5.49 29.58
C LYS A 74 -9.82 7.01 29.59
N VAL A 75 -9.47 7.60 28.45
CA VAL A 75 -9.13 9.04 28.35
C VAL A 75 -10.36 9.90 28.08
N LEU A 76 -11.22 9.49 27.16
CA LEU A 76 -12.37 10.28 26.69
C LEU A 76 -13.66 9.95 27.47
N GLY A 77 -13.64 8.93 28.33
CA GLY A 77 -14.79 8.50 29.12
C GLY A 77 -16.01 8.21 28.23
N GLY A 78 -17.09 8.99 28.41
CA GLY A 78 -18.34 8.85 27.64
C GLY A 78 -18.20 9.10 26.13
N TRP A 79 -17.09 9.68 25.66
CA TRP A 79 -16.82 9.91 24.23
C TRP A 79 -15.92 8.84 23.60
N GLY A 80 -15.66 7.72 24.28
CA GLY A 80 -14.83 6.63 23.76
C GLY A 80 -15.32 6.05 22.41
N TRP A 81 -16.62 6.14 22.11
CA TRP A 81 -17.20 5.71 20.83
C TRP A 81 -16.61 6.43 19.61
N VAL A 82 -16.12 7.66 19.77
CA VAL A 82 -15.49 8.44 18.69
C VAL A 82 -14.24 7.74 18.17
N MET A 83 -13.46 7.11 19.06
CA MET A 83 -12.26 6.36 18.66
C MET A 83 -12.61 5.14 17.81
N SER A 84 -13.68 4.42 18.17
CA SER A 84 -14.17 3.29 17.37
C SER A 84 -14.66 3.73 16.00
N VAL A 85 -15.38 4.85 15.91
CA VAL A 85 -15.85 5.40 14.63
C VAL A 85 -14.68 5.88 13.76
N ALA A 86 -13.70 6.57 14.34
CA ALA A 86 -12.51 7.01 13.64
C ALA A 86 -11.68 5.82 13.12
N ALA A 87 -11.50 4.78 13.94
CA ALA A 87 -10.82 3.56 13.54
C ALA A 87 -11.55 2.83 12.40
N ALA A 88 -12.88 2.72 12.49
CA ALA A 88 -13.71 2.12 11.44
C ALA A 88 -13.63 2.90 10.12
N LEU A 89 -13.72 4.23 10.17
CA LEU A 89 -13.59 5.09 8.99
C LEU A 89 -12.19 4.98 8.34
N SER A 90 -11.13 4.93 9.16
CA SER A 90 -9.76 4.76 8.66
C SER A 90 -9.55 3.38 8.01
N ALA A 91 -10.05 2.31 8.64
CA ALA A 91 -10.01 0.97 8.09
C ALA A 91 -10.81 0.89 6.78
N PHE A 92 -12.00 1.50 6.74
CA PHE A 92 -12.84 1.56 5.54
C PHE A 92 -12.17 2.33 4.40
N GLY A 93 -11.56 3.48 4.68
CA GLY A 93 -10.81 4.25 3.69
C GLY A 93 -9.60 3.47 3.13
N SER A 94 -8.85 2.81 4.00
CA SER A 94 -7.72 1.95 3.61
C SER A 94 -8.16 0.77 2.73
N LEU A 95 -9.27 0.11 3.11
CA LEU A 95 -9.86 -0.95 2.32
C LEU A 95 -10.28 -0.44 0.94
N ASN A 96 -11.00 0.68 0.88
CA ASN A 96 -11.48 1.24 -0.39
C ASN A 96 -10.34 1.55 -1.36
N GLY A 97 -9.27 2.19 -0.89
CA GLY A 97 -8.07 2.43 -1.70
C GLY A 97 -7.40 1.14 -2.19
N SER A 98 -7.35 0.12 -1.33
CA SER A 98 -6.77 -1.19 -1.66
C SER A 98 -7.61 -1.94 -2.70
N PHE A 99 -8.95 -1.84 -2.63
CA PHE A 99 -9.87 -2.41 -3.62
C PHE A 99 -9.66 -1.81 -5.01
N PHE A 100 -9.51 -0.48 -5.11
CA PHE A 100 -9.24 0.18 -6.40
C PHE A 100 -7.87 -0.18 -6.96
N SER A 101 -6.83 -0.18 -6.12
CA SER A 101 -5.46 -0.53 -6.52
C SER A 101 -5.38 -1.99 -7.02
N GLY A 102 -5.95 -2.95 -6.27
CA GLY A 102 -5.97 -4.36 -6.64
C GLY A 102 -6.72 -4.62 -7.95
N GLY A 103 -7.87 -3.97 -8.15
CA GLY A 103 -8.64 -4.07 -9.40
C GLY A 103 -7.87 -3.60 -10.64
N ARG A 104 -7.07 -2.52 -10.51
CA ARG A 104 -6.21 -2.02 -11.61
C ARG A 104 -5.12 -3.02 -11.98
N VAL A 105 -4.45 -3.61 -10.99
CA VAL A 105 -3.38 -4.60 -11.23
C VAL A 105 -3.91 -5.84 -11.94
N CYS A 106 -5.04 -6.40 -11.47
CA CYS A 106 -5.67 -7.55 -12.13
C CYS A 106 -6.12 -7.23 -13.57
N TYR A 107 -6.64 -6.02 -13.80
CA TYR A 107 -7.03 -5.57 -15.13
C TYR A 107 -5.84 -5.46 -16.10
N VAL A 108 -4.72 -4.87 -15.65
CA VAL A 108 -3.49 -4.78 -16.45
C VAL A 108 -2.89 -6.16 -16.69
N ALA A 109 -2.85 -7.03 -15.69
CA ALA A 109 -2.35 -8.40 -15.83
C ALA A 109 -3.17 -9.22 -16.84
N ALA A 110 -4.49 -9.03 -16.88
CA ALA A 110 -5.35 -9.68 -17.86
C ALA A 110 -5.15 -9.12 -19.27
N ARG A 111 -4.87 -7.81 -19.42
CA ARG A 111 -4.54 -7.20 -20.74
C ARG A 111 -3.23 -7.71 -21.33
N GLU A 112 -2.24 -8.02 -20.50
CA GLU A 112 -0.95 -8.60 -20.92
C GLU A 112 -1.04 -10.13 -21.15
N GLY A 113 -2.23 -10.73 -21.04
CA GLY A 113 -2.46 -12.16 -21.27
C GLY A 113 -2.03 -13.09 -20.12
N HIS A 114 -1.68 -12.55 -18.95
CA HIS A 114 -1.29 -13.33 -17.77
C HIS A 114 -2.47 -13.83 -16.92
N MET A 115 -3.68 -13.32 -17.16
CA MET A 115 -4.93 -13.72 -16.50
C MET A 115 -6.04 -13.90 -17.54
N PRO A 116 -7.07 -14.73 -17.27
CA PRO A 116 -8.16 -14.98 -18.22
C PRO A 116 -8.84 -13.68 -18.68
N ASP A 117 -9.12 -13.58 -19.99
CA ASP A 117 -9.61 -12.36 -20.66
C ASP A 117 -10.90 -11.77 -20.05
N ILE A 118 -11.68 -12.60 -19.35
CA ILE A 118 -12.88 -12.20 -18.62
C ILE A 118 -12.56 -11.14 -17.55
N LEU A 119 -11.34 -11.15 -16.99
CA LEU A 119 -10.86 -10.18 -15.99
C LEU A 119 -10.39 -8.86 -16.62
N ALA A 120 -10.05 -8.86 -17.92
CA ALA A 120 -9.72 -7.66 -18.69
C ALA A 120 -10.98 -6.92 -19.18
N MET A 121 -12.18 -7.46 -18.94
CA MET A 121 -13.43 -6.86 -19.41
C MET A 121 -13.82 -5.66 -18.54
N ALA A 122 -13.50 -4.46 -19.01
CA ALA A 122 -13.98 -3.22 -18.41
C ALA A 122 -15.44 -2.96 -18.80
N HIS A 123 -16.27 -2.60 -17.82
CA HIS A 123 -17.68 -2.32 -18.09
C HIS A 123 -17.84 -1.05 -18.95
N MET A 124 -18.43 -1.17 -20.13
CA MET A 124 -18.42 -0.14 -21.18
C MET A 124 -19.12 1.18 -20.80
N ARG A 125 -20.02 1.17 -19.81
CA ARG A 125 -20.73 2.39 -19.33
C ARG A 125 -20.12 3.03 -18.08
N ARG A 126 -19.42 2.28 -17.23
CA ARG A 126 -18.88 2.80 -15.95
C ARG A 126 -17.35 2.81 -15.90
N LEU A 127 -16.69 2.29 -16.94
CA LEU A 127 -15.22 2.18 -17.06
C LEU A 127 -14.57 1.51 -15.83
N THR A 128 -15.34 0.70 -15.09
CA THR A 128 -14.88 -0.01 -13.90
C THR A 128 -14.63 -1.48 -14.24
N PRO A 129 -13.49 -2.07 -13.83
CA PRO A 129 -13.20 -3.49 -14.05
C PRO A 129 -14.00 -4.35 -13.05
N SER A 130 -15.31 -4.46 -13.26
CA SER A 130 -16.22 -5.19 -12.37
C SER A 130 -15.86 -6.67 -12.14
N PRO A 131 -15.40 -7.46 -13.13
CA PRO A 131 -15.05 -8.86 -12.91
C PRO A 131 -13.78 -9.02 -12.06
N ALA A 132 -12.78 -8.16 -12.29
CA ALA A 132 -11.54 -8.15 -11.52
C ALA A 132 -11.77 -7.82 -10.04
N LEU A 133 -12.68 -6.88 -9.75
CA LEU A 133 -13.05 -6.53 -8.38
C LEU A 133 -13.77 -7.68 -7.66
N ILE A 134 -14.69 -8.36 -8.34
CA ILE A 134 -15.40 -9.52 -7.77
C ILE A 134 -14.41 -10.64 -7.47
N PHE A 135 -13.50 -10.95 -8.39
CA PHE A 135 -12.45 -11.95 -8.19
C PHE A 135 -11.56 -11.62 -7.00
N ASN A 136 -11.07 -10.37 -6.90
CA ASN A 136 -10.28 -9.92 -5.75
C ASN A 136 -11.06 -10.02 -4.43
N THR A 137 -12.36 -9.74 -4.44
CA THR A 137 -13.23 -9.87 -3.26
C THR A 137 -13.39 -11.33 -2.84
N ILE A 138 -13.60 -12.25 -3.80
CA ILE A 138 -13.73 -13.68 -3.52
C ILE A 138 -12.44 -14.23 -2.90
N ILE A 139 -11.28 -13.87 -3.46
CA ILE A 139 -9.99 -14.27 -2.89
C ILE A 139 -9.83 -13.73 -1.46
N ALA A 140 -10.15 -12.45 -1.25
CA ALA A 140 -10.08 -11.85 0.08
C ALA A 140 -10.97 -12.58 1.10
N LEU A 141 -12.18 -13.00 0.69
CA LEU A 141 -13.08 -13.79 1.53
C LEU A 141 -12.51 -15.18 1.85
N ILE A 142 -11.88 -15.85 0.88
CA ILE A 142 -11.24 -17.16 1.10
C ILE A 142 -10.08 -17.03 2.10
N VAL A 143 -9.25 -16.00 1.96
CA VAL A 143 -8.12 -15.73 2.86
C VAL A 143 -8.58 -15.35 4.27
N LEU A 144 -9.84 -14.93 4.43
CA LEU A 144 -10.43 -14.60 5.74
C LEU A 144 -10.89 -15.84 6.53
N ILE A 145 -11.19 -16.96 5.87
CA ILE A 145 -11.72 -18.19 6.50
C ILE A 145 -10.86 -18.72 7.67
N PRO A 146 -9.51 -18.69 7.62
CA PRO A 146 -8.66 -19.12 8.73
C PRO A 146 -8.83 -18.28 10.01
N GLY A 147 -9.39 -17.07 9.92
CA GLY A 147 -9.81 -16.24 11.06
C GLY A 147 -8.70 -15.63 11.93
N ASP A 148 -7.45 -16.10 11.85
CA ASP A 148 -6.35 -15.57 12.63
C ASP A 148 -5.57 -14.46 11.89
N PHE A 149 -5.73 -13.22 12.37
CA PHE A 149 -5.03 -12.05 11.88
C PHE A 149 -3.51 -12.22 11.91
N GLN A 150 -2.96 -12.82 12.97
CA GLN A 150 -1.51 -12.92 13.13
C GLN A 150 -0.91 -13.92 12.13
N ALA A 151 -1.58 -15.05 11.89
CA ALA A 151 -1.20 -16.00 10.85
C ALA A 151 -1.26 -15.37 9.45
N ILE A 152 -2.34 -14.63 9.13
CA ILE A 152 -2.52 -13.97 7.83
C ILE A 152 -1.41 -12.94 7.58
N VAL A 153 -1.10 -12.08 8.55
CA VAL A 153 -0.03 -11.08 8.42
C VAL A 153 1.33 -11.72 8.23
N ASN A 154 1.63 -12.81 8.94
CA ASN A 154 2.90 -13.51 8.79
C ASN A 154 3.03 -14.16 7.39
N TYR A 155 1.98 -14.81 6.91
CA TYR A 155 1.95 -15.40 5.58
C TYR A 155 2.13 -14.34 4.48
N PHE A 156 1.37 -13.25 4.58
CA PHE A 156 1.49 -12.12 3.65
C PHE A 156 2.90 -11.52 3.68
N SER A 157 3.43 -11.25 4.87
CA SER A 157 4.75 -10.62 5.02
C SER A 157 5.85 -11.49 4.42
N PHE A 158 5.79 -12.81 4.64
CA PHE A 158 6.75 -13.73 4.03
C PHE A 158 6.70 -13.68 2.50
N ALA A 159 5.51 -13.76 1.90
CA ALA A 159 5.34 -13.68 0.46
C ALA A 159 5.81 -12.32 -0.10
N ALA A 160 5.42 -11.22 0.53
CA ALA A 160 5.80 -9.87 0.11
C ALA A 160 7.32 -9.67 0.12
N TRP A 161 7.99 -10.07 1.21
CA TRP A 161 9.44 -9.96 1.32
C TRP A 161 10.20 -10.82 0.31
N PHE A 162 9.67 -12.01 0.01
CA PHE A 162 10.23 -12.87 -1.04
C PHE A 162 10.17 -12.18 -2.41
N PHE A 163 9.02 -11.62 -2.79
CA PHE A 163 8.89 -10.86 -4.04
C PHE A 163 9.71 -9.57 -4.06
N TYR A 164 9.84 -8.87 -2.93
CA TYR A 164 10.73 -7.71 -2.81
C TYR A 164 12.19 -8.12 -3.03
N GLY A 165 12.63 -9.24 -2.45
CA GLY A 165 13.96 -9.79 -2.68
C GLY A 165 14.22 -10.08 -4.16
N ILE A 166 13.29 -10.74 -4.84
CA ILE A 166 13.37 -11.00 -6.29
C ILE A 166 13.43 -9.69 -7.08
N THR A 167 12.57 -8.71 -6.74
CA THR A 167 12.52 -7.43 -7.46
C THR A 167 13.81 -6.63 -7.29
N VAL A 168 14.37 -6.57 -6.07
CA VAL A 168 15.65 -5.91 -5.80
C VAL A 168 16.79 -6.65 -6.49
N SER A 169 16.77 -7.99 -6.49
CA SER A 169 17.76 -8.80 -7.19
C SER A 169 17.70 -8.59 -8.70
N GLY A 170 16.48 -8.53 -9.26
CA GLY A 170 16.23 -8.19 -10.67
C GLY A 170 16.69 -6.77 -11.02
N LEU A 171 16.46 -5.80 -10.11
CA LEU A 171 16.95 -4.43 -10.27
C LEU A 171 18.49 -4.39 -10.27
N LEU A 172 19.14 -5.10 -9.35
CA LEU A 172 20.60 -5.21 -9.30
C LEU A 172 21.15 -5.89 -10.55
N TYR A 173 20.52 -6.98 -10.99
CA TYR A 173 20.87 -7.67 -12.24
C TYR A 173 20.73 -6.74 -13.44
N LEU A 174 19.60 -6.03 -13.57
CA LEU A 174 19.39 -5.04 -14.64
C LEU A 174 20.40 -3.89 -14.56
N LYS A 175 20.82 -3.51 -13.35
CA LYS A 175 21.83 -2.49 -13.14
C LYS A 175 23.20 -2.90 -13.68
N ILE A 176 23.52 -4.19 -13.60
CA ILE A 176 24.76 -4.80 -14.10
C ILE A 176 24.67 -5.07 -15.62
N THR A 177 23.56 -5.63 -16.10
CA THR A 177 23.39 -6.04 -17.50
C THR A 177 23.04 -4.89 -18.45
N LYS A 178 22.28 -3.88 -18.00
CA LYS A 178 21.84 -2.75 -18.83
C LYS A 178 22.12 -1.39 -18.15
N PRO A 179 23.41 -0.98 -18.09
CA PRO A 179 23.79 0.30 -17.48
C PRO A 179 23.35 1.53 -18.28
N GLU A 180 23.05 1.39 -19.58
CA GLU A 180 22.81 2.53 -20.50
C GLU A 180 21.36 3.05 -20.56
N ILE A 181 20.43 2.47 -19.79
CA ILE A 181 19.05 2.97 -19.75
C ILE A 181 19.06 4.30 -18.97
N PRO A 182 18.60 5.43 -19.54
CA PRO A 182 18.56 6.71 -18.84
C PRO A 182 17.67 6.60 -17.59
N ARG A 183 18.29 6.70 -16.41
CA ARG A 183 17.59 6.60 -15.11
C ARG A 183 17.25 7.99 -14.62
N THR A 184 15.99 8.38 -14.74
CA THR A 184 15.48 9.68 -14.29
C THR A 184 15.60 9.93 -12.78
N ILE A 185 15.72 8.88 -11.97
CA ILE A 185 15.75 8.96 -10.50
C ILE A 185 17.16 8.92 -9.88
N THR A 186 18.21 8.57 -10.64
CA THR A 186 19.58 8.57 -10.12
C THR A 186 20.26 9.87 -10.54
N GLY A 187 20.17 10.88 -9.68
CA GLY A 187 20.63 12.25 -9.93
C GLY A 187 22.12 12.39 -10.19
N LYS A 188 22.56 12.09 -11.42
CA LYS A 188 23.87 12.48 -11.92
C LYS A 188 23.92 13.02 -13.34
N ASP A 189 22.79 13.12 -14.04
CA ASP A 189 22.75 13.79 -15.34
C ASP A 189 21.63 14.84 -15.40
N HIS A 190 21.94 16.01 -14.85
CA HIS A 190 21.25 17.25 -15.24
C HIS A 190 21.74 17.61 -16.65
N GLY A 191 21.02 17.22 -17.70
CA GLY A 191 21.38 17.73 -19.02
C GLY A 191 20.59 17.31 -20.24
N ARG A 192 20.06 16.09 -20.34
CA ARG A 192 19.39 15.65 -21.57
C ARG A 192 18.30 14.62 -21.29
N LEU A 193 17.06 15.07 -21.22
CA LEU A 193 15.91 14.22 -21.47
C LEU A 193 15.69 14.19 -23.00
N PRO A 194 15.96 13.09 -23.72
CA PRO A 194 15.23 12.84 -24.93
C PRO A 194 13.78 12.57 -24.51
N THR A 195 12.88 13.42 -24.96
CA THR A 195 11.43 13.21 -24.89
C THR A 195 11.14 11.80 -25.44
N LEU A 196 10.92 10.82 -24.56
CA LEU A 196 10.31 9.58 -24.98
C LEU A 196 8.95 9.95 -25.57
N PRO A 197 8.64 9.56 -26.82
CA PRO A 197 7.33 9.80 -27.39
C PRO A 197 6.35 8.94 -26.61
N PHE A 198 5.71 9.54 -25.61
CA PHE A 198 4.46 9.01 -25.07
C PHE A 198 3.53 8.87 -26.25
N LYS A 199 3.33 7.62 -26.70
CA LYS A 199 2.32 7.28 -27.70
C LYS A 199 0.99 7.68 -27.06
N PRO A 200 0.31 8.73 -27.54
CA PRO A 200 -0.96 9.14 -26.95
C PRO A 200 -1.92 7.96 -27.08
N LEU A 201 -2.62 7.67 -25.98
CA LEU A 201 -3.79 6.80 -25.95
C LEU A 201 -4.73 7.28 -27.07
N ARG A 202 -4.76 6.55 -28.20
CA ARG A 202 -5.84 6.70 -29.17
C ARG A 202 -7.10 6.22 -28.48
N VAL A 203 -7.86 7.17 -27.98
CA VAL A 203 -9.30 7.00 -27.77
C VAL A 203 -9.89 6.90 -29.18
N THR A 204 -10.06 5.68 -29.67
CA THR A 204 -10.95 5.45 -30.81
C THR A 204 -12.37 5.41 -30.26
N SER A 205 -13.12 6.40 -30.72
CA SER A 205 -14.57 6.62 -30.60
C SER A 205 -15.41 5.37 -30.80
#